data_AF-A0A5C7EGM1-F1
#
_entry.id   AF-A0A5C7EGM1-F1
#
_cell.length_a   1.000
_cell.length_b   1.000
_cell.length_c   1.000
_cell.angle_alpha   90.00
_cell.angle_beta   90.00
_cell.angle_gamma   90.00
#
_symmetry.space_group_name_H-M   'P 1'
#
loop_
_entity.id
_entity.type
_entity.pdbx_description
1 polymer ?
#
loop_
_entity_poly.entity_id
_entity_poly.type
_entity_poly.pdbx_seq_one_letter_code
_entity_poly.pdbx_strand_id
1 'polypeptide(L)'
;MAKSGGMKPPDEVVEAIVRALELDDAAIARYKAFLEFTDEDVARLKALHAALRGLAPEFAQAFYDHLLGFEETRRFIPDTPTLERLKQTQAAYFDRLTAGDYGRDYIQHRLRVGVAHQRVGLSPHWYLGAYGKYLSGLLPEIWQRLGKDPRRSSPPCRRSSRSCSWTWGLPSTPISMPTGRPSWRSKRMPRWCLRACPSVWWCSTPTSPSCRPTGPF
;
A
#
# COMPACT_ATOMS: atom_id res chain seq x y z
N MET A 1 -8.62 -38.94 -10.79
CA MET A 1 -9.57 -37.98 -10.18
C MET A 1 -8.78 -36.96 -9.38
N ALA A 2 -8.55 -35.76 -9.96
CA ALA A 2 -7.91 -34.68 -9.22
C ALA A 2 -8.89 -34.19 -8.15
N LYS A 3 -8.48 -34.23 -6.87
CA LYS A 3 -9.25 -33.61 -5.79
C LYS A 3 -9.32 -32.12 -6.12
N SER A 4 -10.52 -31.62 -6.41
CA SER A 4 -10.84 -30.20 -6.34
C SER A 4 -10.60 -29.77 -4.89
N GLY A 5 -9.38 -29.29 -4.62
CA GLY A 5 -9.03 -28.73 -3.32
C GLY A 5 -9.80 -27.44 -3.16
N GLY A 6 -10.94 -27.51 -2.47
CA GLY A 6 -11.71 -26.33 -2.10
C GLY A 6 -10.80 -25.30 -1.45
N MET A 7 -10.90 -24.06 -1.90
CA MET A 7 -10.06 -22.98 -1.39
C MET A 7 -10.34 -22.82 0.11
N LYS A 8 -9.29 -22.91 0.93
CA LYS A 8 -9.39 -22.79 2.39
C LYS A 8 -10.12 -21.50 2.78
N PRO A 9 -10.87 -21.45 3.91
CA PRO A 9 -11.45 -20.21 4.41
C PRO A 9 -10.40 -19.10 4.59
N PRO A 10 -10.75 -17.81 4.40
CA PRO A 10 -9.81 -16.69 4.55
C PRO A 10 -9.05 -16.69 5.87
N ASP A 11 -9.75 -16.95 6.97
CA ASP A 11 -9.13 -16.97 8.30
C ASP A 11 -8.14 -18.13 8.46
N GLU A 12 -8.42 -19.31 7.89
CA GLU A 12 -7.47 -20.43 7.95
C GLU A 12 -6.17 -20.10 7.19
N VAL A 13 -6.28 -19.42 6.05
CA VAL A 13 -5.11 -18.95 5.29
C VAL A 13 -4.33 -17.91 6.08
N VAL A 14 -5.01 -16.96 6.71
CA VAL A 14 -4.36 -15.92 7.54
C VAL A 14 -3.65 -16.55 8.73
N GLU A 15 -4.27 -17.48 9.45
CA GLU A 15 -3.63 -18.19 10.57
C GLU A 15 -2.44 -19.04 10.11
N ALA A 16 -2.51 -19.64 8.92
CA ALA A 16 -1.36 -20.32 8.33
C ALA A 16 -0.21 -19.36 8.03
N ILE A 17 -0.49 -18.16 7.49
CA ILE A 17 0.52 -17.12 7.23
C ILE A 17 1.13 -16.62 8.55
N VAL A 18 0.31 -16.32 9.55
CA VAL A 18 0.75 -15.87 10.88
C VAL A 18 1.71 -16.88 11.50
N ARG A 19 1.39 -18.18 11.43
CA ARG A 19 2.26 -19.25 11.91
C ARG A 19 3.54 -19.37 11.09
N ALA A 20 3.43 -19.39 9.76
CA ALA A 20 4.59 -19.59 8.87
C ALA A 20 5.61 -18.43 8.94
N LEU A 21 5.14 -17.22 9.21
CA LEU A 21 5.96 -16.02 9.35
C LEU A 21 6.33 -15.70 10.81
N GLU A 22 5.91 -16.54 11.76
CA GLU A 22 6.13 -16.34 13.20
C GLU A 22 5.75 -14.92 13.65
N LEU A 23 4.57 -14.44 13.22
CA LEU A 23 4.09 -13.08 13.51
C LEU A 23 3.56 -12.95 14.95
N ASP A 24 4.47 -13.11 15.90
CA ASP A 24 4.26 -12.82 17.31
C ASP A 24 4.51 -11.34 17.63
N ASP A 25 4.34 -10.97 18.91
CA ASP A 25 4.44 -9.58 19.34
C ASP A 25 5.87 -9.04 19.20
N ALA A 26 6.88 -9.91 19.32
CA ALA A 26 8.28 -9.55 19.11
C ALA A 26 8.59 -9.33 17.62
N ALA A 27 8.07 -10.16 16.72
CA ALA A 27 8.14 -9.96 15.28
C ALA A 27 7.44 -8.66 14.87
N ILE A 28 6.24 -8.40 15.41
CA ILE A 28 5.54 -7.14 15.19
C ILE A 28 6.45 -5.98 15.63
N ALA A 29 6.96 -5.98 16.87
CA ALA A 29 7.86 -4.93 17.36
C ALA A 29 9.12 -4.73 16.50
N ARG A 30 9.70 -5.82 15.94
CA ARG A 30 10.82 -5.72 14.99
C ARG A 30 10.41 -5.05 13.68
N TYR A 31 9.27 -5.42 13.09
CA TYR A 31 8.73 -4.73 11.92
C TYR A 31 8.47 -3.26 12.23
N LYS A 32 7.98 -2.98 13.44
CA LYS A 32 7.76 -1.62 13.91
C LYS A 32 9.05 -0.81 13.86
N ALA A 33 10.10 -1.34 14.49
CA ALA A 33 11.41 -0.71 14.51
C ALA A 33 12.02 -0.55 13.11
N PHE A 34 11.94 -1.58 12.26
CA PHE A 34 12.45 -1.56 10.89
C PHE A 34 11.86 -0.42 10.05
N LEU A 35 10.55 -0.21 10.19
CA LEU A 35 9.84 0.83 9.46
C LEU A 35 9.93 2.20 10.16
N GLU A 36 10.65 2.30 11.29
CA GLU A 36 10.82 3.50 12.10
C GLU A 36 9.50 4.14 12.55
N PHE A 37 8.56 3.37 13.12
CA PHE A 37 7.41 3.98 13.81
C PHE A 37 7.28 3.66 15.26
N THR A 38 6.86 4.73 15.89
CA THR A 38 7.07 5.00 17.28
C THR A 38 5.73 5.38 17.86
N ASP A 39 5.67 5.44 19.19
CA ASP A 39 4.46 5.90 19.86
C ASP A 39 4.14 7.37 19.50
N GLU A 40 5.15 8.16 19.07
CA GLU A 40 4.93 9.50 18.53
C GLU A 40 4.13 9.47 17.22
N ASP A 41 4.39 8.50 16.34
CA ASP A 41 3.65 8.31 15.10
C ASP A 41 2.21 7.85 15.38
N VAL A 42 2.03 6.95 16.37
CA VAL A 42 0.70 6.54 16.84
C VAL A 42 -0.08 7.74 17.38
N ALA A 43 0.54 8.59 18.19
CA ALA A 43 -0.09 9.80 18.70
C ALA A 43 -0.51 10.77 17.58
N ARG A 44 0.37 10.96 16.57
CA ARG A 44 0.08 11.77 15.38
C ARG A 44 -1.08 11.19 14.57
N LEU A 45 -1.12 9.87 14.40
CA LEU A 45 -2.21 9.19 13.68
C LEU A 45 -3.54 9.31 14.40
N LYS A 46 -3.58 9.20 15.73
CA LYS A 46 -4.79 9.45 16.53
C LYS A 46 -5.29 10.89 16.42
N ALA A 47 -4.37 11.87 16.45
CA ALA A 47 -4.75 13.27 16.22
C ALA A 47 -5.30 13.48 14.81
N LEU A 48 -4.68 12.85 13.81
CA LEU A 48 -5.17 12.88 12.43
C LEU A 48 -6.53 12.20 12.30
N HIS A 49 -6.76 11.07 12.95
CA HIS A 49 -8.03 10.35 12.94
C HIS A 49 -9.19 11.24 13.39
N ALA A 50 -8.99 11.99 14.47
CA ALA A 50 -9.97 12.96 14.93
C ALA A 50 -10.23 14.07 13.89
N ALA A 51 -9.16 14.58 13.25
CA ALA A 51 -9.27 15.61 12.23
C ALA A 51 -9.96 15.12 10.94
N LEU A 52 -9.77 13.85 10.56
CA LEU A 52 -10.35 13.25 9.34
C LEU A 52 -11.73 12.61 9.56
N ARG A 53 -12.33 12.76 10.74
CA ARG A 53 -13.66 12.19 11.04
C ARG A 53 -14.67 12.59 9.96
N GLY A 54 -15.40 11.61 9.45
CA GLY A 54 -16.42 11.80 8.42
C GLY A 54 -15.90 11.86 6.98
N LEU A 55 -14.58 11.92 6.74
CA LEU A 55 -14.02 11.92 5.39
C LEU A 55 -14.10 10.55 4.69
N ALA A 56 -14.16 9.47 5.46
CA ALA A 56 -14.05 8.10 4.94
C ALA A 56 -15.05 7.75 3.80
N PRO A 57 -16.36 8.11 3.90
CA PRO A 57 -17.32 7.79 2.84
C PRO A 57 -17.03 8.53 1.52
N GLU A 58 -16.72 9.82 1.58
CA GLU A 58 -16.40 10.63 0.39
C GLU A 58 -15.09 10.15 -0.25
N PHE A 59 -14.08 9.87 0.56
CA PHE A 59 -12.83 9.30 0.08
C PHE A 59 -13.04 7.94 -0.60
N ALA A 60 -13.86 7.06 -0.01
CA ALA A 60 -14.17 5.75 -0.60
C ALA A 60 -14.91 5.89 -1.94
N GLN A 61 -15.84 6.85 -2.06
CA GLN A 61 -16.52 7.17 -3.31
C GLN A 61 -15.50 7.56 -4.40
N ALA A 62 -14.67 8.58 -4.14
CA ALA A 62 -13.68 9.08 -5.09
C ALA A 62 -12.61 8.02 -5.45
N PHE A 63 -12.31 7.10 -4.53
CA PHE A 63 -11.43 5.97 -4.76
C PHE A 63 -12.03 4.99 -5.78
N TYR A 64 -13.28 4.57 -5.59
CA TYR A 64 -13.91 3.64 -6.52
C TYR A 64 -14.27 4.27 -7.87
N ASP A 65 -14.63 5.55 -7.92
CA ASP A 65 -14.82 6.26 -9.20
C ASP A 65 -13.57 6.21 -10.06
N HIS A 66 -12.39 6.35 -9.42
CA HIS A 66 -11.11 6.18 -10.10
C HIS A 66 -10.88 4.74 -10.57
N LEU A 67 -11.12 3.74 -9.74
CA LEU A 67 -10.94 2.33 -10.11
C LEU A 67 -11.90 1.88 -11.22
N LEU A 68 -13.11 2.42 -11.28
CA LEU A 68 -14.07 2.17 -12.36
C LEU A 68 -13.61 2.79 -13.69
N GLY A 69 -12.64 3.70 -13.68
CA GLY A 69 -12.03 4.29 -14.88
C GLY A 69 -11.17 3.32 -15.69
N PHE A 70 -10.69 2.22 -15.08
CA PHE A 70 -9.75 1.28 -15.72
C PHE A 70 -10.36 -0.13 -15.80
N GLU A 71 -10.22 -0.79 -16.95
CA GLU A 71 -10.84 -2.10 -17.19
C GLU A 71 -10.31 -3.18 -16.24
N GLU A 72 -9.01 -3.15 -15.98
CA GLU A 72 -8.29 -4.13 -15.18
C GLU A 72 -8.74 -4.15 -13.72
N THR A 73 -9.24 -3.01 -13.21
CA THR A 73 -9.79 -2.86 -11.86
C THR A 73 -11.31 -2.95 -11.84
N ARG A 74 -11.99 -2.39 -12.85
CA ARG A 74 -13.45 -2.43 -12.98
C ARG A 74 -14.00 -3.84 -13.04
N ARG A 75 -13.30 -4.77 -13.71
CA ARG A 75 -13.75 -6.17 -13.85
C ARG A 75 -14.00 -6.90 -12.52
N PHE A 76 -13.45 -6.40 -11.40
CA PHE A 76 -13.66 -6.96 -10.06
C PHE A 76 -14.90 -6.40 -9.36
N ILE A 77 -15.61 -5.46 -9.99
CA ILE A 77 -16.78 -4.76 -9.47
C ILE A 77 -17.95 -5.01 -10.45
N PRO A 78 -18.60 -6.17 -10.36
CA PRO A 78 -19.56 -6.62 -11.37
C PRO A 78 -20.88 -5.85 -11.36
N ASP A 79 -21.26 -5.25 -10.23
CA ASP A 79 -22.55 -4.61 -10.04
C ASP A 79 -22.54 -3.53 -8.95
N THR A 80 -23.61 -2.73 -8.93
CA THR A 80 -23.81 -1.64 -7.95
C THR A 80 -23.86 -2.15 -6.50
N PRO A 81 -24.57 -3.23 -6.15
CA PRO A 81 -24.55 -3.75 -4.77
C PRO A 81 -23.14 -4.10 -4.28
N THR A 82 -22.31 -4.70 -5.13
CA THR A 82 -20.91 -5.00 -4.82
C THR A 82 -20.12 -3.73 -4.61
N LEU A 83 -20.29 -2.73 -5.47
CA LEU A 83 -19.66 -1.43 -5.33
C LEU A 83 -20.00 -0.76 -3.98
N GLU A 84 -21.27 -0.75 -3.59
CA GLU A 84 -21.69 -0.11 -2.33
C GLU A 84 -21.12 -0.83 -1.11
N ARG A 85 -21.13 -2.17 -1.10
CA ARG A 85 -20.48 -2.96 -0.04
C ARG A 85 -18.97 -2.69 0.02
N LEU A 86 -18.34 -2.57 -1.13
CA LEU A 86 -16.91 -2.28 -1.25
C LEU A 86 -16.58 -0.87 -0.72
N LYS A 87 -17.38 0.16 -1.04
CA LYS A 87 -17.23 1.51 -0.48
C LYS A 87 -17.33 1.51 1.04
N GLN A 88 -18.31 0.82 1.60
CA GLN A 88 -18.46 0.69 3.07
C GLN A 88 -17.23 0.01 3.69
N THR A 89 -16.76 -1.08 3.08
CA THR A 89 -15.56 -1.81 3.53
C THR A 89 -14.32 -0.92 3.46
N GLN A 90 -14.17 -0.14 2.38
CA GLN A 90 -13.04 0.75 2.17
C GLN A 90 -13.05 1.93 3.15
N ALA A 91 -14.24 2.47 3.48
CA ALA A 91 -14.40 3.50 4.48
C ALA A 91 -13.99 2.98 5.88
N ALA A 92 -14.44 1.79 6.27
CA ALA A 92 -14.02 1.15 7.51
C ALA A 92 -12.52 0.83 7.54
N TYR A 93 -11.97 0.42 6.40
CA TYR A 93 -10.53 0.20 6.25
C TYR A 93 -9.76 1.51 6.46
N PHE A 94 -10.20 2.60 5.83
CA PHE A 94 -9.60 3.93 5.97
C PHE A 94 -9.61 4.41 7.42
N ASP A 95 -10.73 4.24 8.12
CA ASP A 95 -10.87 4.60 9.52
C ASP A 95 -9.81 3.91 10.41
N ARG A 96 -9.63 2.59 10.20
CA ARG A 96 -8.61 1.79 10.90
C ARG A 96 -7.16 2.21 10.63
N LEU A 97 -6.87 2.87 9.51
CA LEU A 97 -5.49 3.32 9.22
C LEU A 97 -4.97 4.31 10.26
N THR A 98 -5.86 5.13 10.83
CA THR A 98 -5.50 6.24 11.72
C THR A 98 -5.96 6.03 13.16
N ALA A 99 -6.76 4.99 13.42
CA ALA A 99 -7.36 4.70 14.73
C ALA A 99 -6.36 4.54 15.90
N GLY A 100 -5.09 4.24 15.61
CA GLY A 100 -4.04 4.23 16.62
C GLY A 100 -3.85 2.90 17.36
N ASP A 101 -4.45 1.82 16.87
CA ASP A 101 -4.20 0.45 17.32
C ASP A 101 -3.53 -0.35 16.19
N TYR A 102 -2.29 -0.74 16.44
CA TYR A 102 -1.42 -1.41 15.47
C TYR A 102 -0.81 -2.68 16.07
N GLY A 103 -1.64 -3.44 16.79
CA GLY A 103 -1.30 -4.75 17.35
C GLY A 103 -1.55 -5.92 16.40
N ARG A 104 -1.64 -7.13 16.96
CA ARG A 104 -1.88 -8.38 16.24
C ARG A 104 -3.13 -8.32 15.36
N ASP A 105 -4.23 -7.83 15.90
CA ASP A 105 -5.52 -7.75 15.19
C ASP A 105 -5.43 -6.85 13.96
N TYR A 106 -4.71 -5.73 14.08
CA TYR A 106 -4.43 -4.85 12.95
C TYR A 106 -3.68 -5.60 11.85
N ILE A 107 -2.59 -6.30 12.20
CA ILE A 107 -1.79 -7.07 11.22
C ILE A 107 -2.60 -8.18 10.58
N GLN A 108 -3.35 -8.97 11.35
CA GLN A 108 -4.22 -10.01 10.80
C GLN A 108 -5.28 -9.43 9.86
N HIS A 109 -5.84 -8.27 10.19
CA HIS A 109 -6.76 -7.57 9.29
C HIS A 109 -6.05 -7.17 7.98
N ARG A 110 -4.81 -6.68 8.01
CA ARG A 110 -4.03 -6.41 6.78
C ARG A 110 -3.79 -7.67 5.95
N LEU A 111 -3.53 -8.80 6.60
CA LEU A 111 -3.37 -10.10 5.93
C LEU A 111 -4.68 -10.56 5.28
N ARG A 112 -5.83 -10.43 5.96
CA ARG A 112 -7.16 -10.73 5.37
C ARG A 112 -7.41 -9.95 4.09
N VAL A 113 -7.05 -8.66 4.09
CA VAL A 113 -7.16 -7.80 2.91
C VAL A 113 -6.24 -8.29 1.79
N GLY A 114 -4.98 -8.63 2.08
CA GLY A 114 -4.07 -9.21 1.09
C GLY A 114 -4.57 -10.52 0.49
N VAL A 115 -5.07 -11.43 1.34
CA VAL A 115 -5.69 -12.70 0.92
C VAL A 115 -6.91 -12.45 0.04
N ALA A 116 -7.77 -11.48 0.37
CA ALA A 116 -8.93 -11.15 -0.46
C ALA A 116 -8.52 -10.72 -1.87
N HIS A 117 -7.51 -9.85 -2.00
CA HIS A 117 -7.00 -9.40 -3.30
C HIS A 117 -6.33 -10.53 -4.10
N GLN A 118 -5.60 -11.41 -3.42
CA GLN A 118 -5.01 -12.59 -4.06
C GLN A 118 -6.10 -13.53 -4.62
N ARG A 119 -7.19 -13.75 -3.87
CA ARG A 119 -8.29 -14.65 -4.28
C ARG A 119 -9.02 -14.17 -5.52
N VAL A 120 -9.24 -12.87 -5.64
CA VAL A 120 -9.86 -12.30 -6.85
C VAL A 120 -8.85 -12.22 -8.01
N GLY A 121 -7.56 -12.46 -7.77
CA GLY A 121 -6.53 -12.37 -8.80
C GLY A 121 -6.18 -10.94 -9.18
N LEU A 122 -6.31 -9.98 -8.25
CA LEU A 122 -5.82 -8.63 -8.47
C LEU A 122 -4.28 -8.66 -8.50
N SER A 123 -3.70 -8.20 -9.61
CA SER A 123 -2.24 -8.09 -9.72
C SER A 123 -1.68 -7.17 -8.63
N PRO A 124 -0.53 -7.51 -8.02
CA PRO A 124 0.16 -6.64 -7.07
C PRO A 124 0.40 -5.22 -7.57
N HIS A 125 0.66 -5.02 -8.87
CA HIS A 125 0.92 -3.67 -9.39
C HIS A 125 -0.32 -2.77 -9.34
N TRP A 126 -1.52 -3.32 -9.54
CA TRP A 126 -2.78 -2.55 -9.45
C TRP A 126 -3.11 -2.24 -7.99
N TYR A 127 -2.89 -3.21 -7.11
CA TYR A 127 -3.03 -3.03 -5.68
C TYR A 127 -2.06 -1.95 -5.14
N LEU A 128 -0.79 -2.00 -5.53
CA LEU A 128 0.21 -0.99 -5.17
C LEU A 128 -0.10 0.38 -5.80
N GLY A 129 -0.54 0.41 -7.06
CA GLY A 129 -0.93 1.63 -7.76
C GLY A 129 -2.09 2.36 -7.08
N ALA A 130 -3.04 1.62 -6.51
CA ALA A 130 -4.15 2.17 -5.74
C ALA A 130 -3.69 2.97 -4.51
N TYR A 131 -2.48 2.72 -3.98
CA TYR A 131 -1.90 3.55 -2.92
C TYR A 131 -1.58 4.97 -3.39
N GLY A 132 -1.23 5.16 -4.66
CA GLY A 132 -1.08 6.49 -5.25
C GLY A 132 -2.38 7.30 -5.21
N LYS A 133 -3.52 6.64 -5.46
CA LYS A 133 -4.85 7.26 -5.31
C LYS A 133 -5.15 7.60 -3.85
N TYR A 134 -4.74 6.73 -2.92
CA TYR A 134 -4.83 7.00 -1.48
C TYR A 134 -4.07 8.26 -1.08
N LEU A 135 -2.79 8.35 -1.45
CA LEU A 135 -1.96 9.49 -1.08
C LEU A 135 -2.43 10.79 -1.73
N SER A 136 -2.80 10.75 -3.02
CA SER A 136 -3.29 11.94 -3.72
C SER A 136 -4.63 12.46 -3.17
N GLY A 137 -5.51 11.59 -2.66
CA GLY A 137 -6.74 11.99 -2.00
C GLY A 137 -6.55 12.50 -0.58
N LEU A 138 -5.61 11.92 0.19
CA LEU A 138 -5.47 12.21 1.62
C LEU A 138 -4.53 13.36 1.95
N LEU A 139 -3.44 13.52 1.21
CA LEU A 139 -2.45 14.56 1.52
C LEU A 139 -3.04 15.98 1.50
N PRO A 140 -3.91 16.36 0.54
CA PRO A 140 -4.57 17.66 0.57
C PRO A 140 -5.46 17.84 1.81
N GLU A 141 -6.24 16.82 2.18
CA GLU A 141 -7.12 16.85 3.36
C GLU A 141 -6.34 17.00 4.66
N ILE A 142 -5.23 16.28 4.79
CA ILE A 142 -4.30 16.39 5.91
C ILE A 142 -3.76 17.83 5.99
N TRP A 143 -3.34 18.40 4.86
CA TRP A 143 -2.80 19.76 4.80
C TRP A 143 -3.84 20.80 5.19
N GLN A 144 -5.05 20.71 4.66
CA GLN A 144 -6.12 21.67 4.97
C GLN A 144 -6.54 21.61 6.45
N ARG A 145 -6.66 20.40 7.01
CA ARG A 145 -7.20 20.21 8.37
C ARG A 145 -6.17 20.43 9.48
N LEU A 146 -4.90 20.08 9.23
CA LEU A 146 -3.82 20.24 10.22
C LEU A 146 -2.94 21.48 9.98
N GLY A 147 -3.04 22.11 8.81
CA GLY A 147 -2.18 23.21 8.37
C GLY A 147 -2.55 24.60 8.90
N LYS A 148 -2.73 24.78 10.21
CA LYS A 148 -2.71 26.13 10.81
C LYS A 148 -1.30 26.53 11.28
N ASP A 149 -0.51 27.10 10.36
CA ASP A 149 0.10 28.46 10.44
C ASP A 149 1.00 28.71 9.20
N PRO A 150 0.61 29.60 8.27
CA PRO A 150 1.43 30.00 7.11
C PRO A 150 2.77 30.67 7.46
N ARG A 151 2.95 31.16 8.70
CA ARG A 151 4.20 31.77 9.20
C ARG A 151 5.12 30.80 9.95
N ARG A 152 4.70 29.54 10.12
CA ARG A 152 5.52 28.44 10.67
C ARG A 152 6.12 27.58 9.55
N SER A 153 6.37 28.22 8.42
CA SER A 153 6.90 27.68 7.17
C SER A 153 8.31 27.08 7.34
N SER A 154 8.38 25.74 7.24
CA SER A 154 9.54 24.82 7.11
C SER A 154 10.39 24.55 8.36
N PRO A 155 10.62 23.26 8.76
CA PRO A 155 11.55 22.38 8.02
C PRO A 155 11.18 20.86 8.01
N PRO A 156 12.07 19.98 7.50
CA PRO A 156 11.99 19.31 6.20
C PRO A 156 11.05 18.08 6.13
N CYS A 157 10.69 17.74 4.89
CA CYS A 157 9.85 16.65 4.36
C CYS A 157 10.21 15.20 4.80
N ARG A 158 10.92 14.99 5.92
CA ARG A 158 11.48 13.69 6.34
C ARG A 158 10.61 12.92 7.33
N ARG A 159 9.60 13.55 7.96
CA ARG A 159 8.86 12.98 9.10
C ARG A 159 7.50 12.39 8.72
N SER A 160 6.77 13.03 7.80
CA SER A 160 5.44 12.59 7.34
C SER A 160 5.48 11.33 6.46
N SER A 161 6.62 11.05 5.80
CA SER A 161 6.80 9.87 4.95
C SER A 161 6.83 8.56 5.75
N ARG A 162 7.23 8.60 7.03
CA ARG A 162 7.44 7.41 7.88
C ARG A 162 6.12 6.79 8.34
N SER A 163 5.17 7.62 8.75
CA SER A 163 3.81 7.21 9.13
C SER A 163 3.07 6.52 7.97
N CYS A 164 3.21 7.03 6.73
CA CYS A 164 2.70 6.35 5.54
C CYS A 164 3.43 5.03 5.27
N SER A 165 4.75 4.97 5.42
CA SER A 165 5.51 3.72 5.17
C SER A 165 5.05 2.54 6.05
N TRP A 166 4.38 2.81 7.17
CA TRP A 166 3.96 1.83 8.16
C TRP A 166 2.63 1.17 7.92
N THR A 167 1.61 1.96 7.55
CA THR A 167 0.36 1.40 7.09
C THR A 167 0.58 0.53 5.87
N TRP A 168 1.59 0.83 5.05
CA TRP A 168 1.70 0.30 3.68
C TRP A 168 2.94 -0.62 3.44
N GLY A 169 3.78 -0.84 4.45
CA GLY A 169 5.08 -1.52 4.35
C GLY A 169 5.14 -2.97 4.85
N LEU A 170 4.06 -3.76 4.78
CA LEU A 170 4.18 -5.21 4.93
C LEU A 170 4.79 -5.79 3.64
N PRO A 171 5.91 -6.53 3.72
CA PRO A 171 6.54 -7.09 2.53
C PRO A 171 5.72 -8.25 1.98
N SER A 172 5.23 -8.11 0.76
CA SER A 172 5.03 -9.25 -0.13
C SER A 172 6.42 -9.72 -0.54
N THR A 173 7.02 -10.66 0.18
CA THR A 173 8.32 -11.25 -0.20
C THR A 173 8.15 -12.16 -1.43
N PRO A 174 8.98 -11.99 -2.48
CA PRO A 174 9.49 -13.11 -3.25
C PRO A 174 10.91 -13.48 -2.78
N ILE A 175 11.17 -14.77 -2.68
CA ILE A 175 12.47 -15.41 -2.41
C ILE A 175 13.52 -14.91 -3.43
N SER A 176 14.76 -14.64 -2.98
CA SER A 176 15.88 -14.19 -3.84
C SER A 176 17.10 -15.10 -3.71
N MET A 177 17.93 -15.20 -4.77
CA MET A 177 19.42 -15.27 -4.75
C MET A 177 20.00 -15.01 -6.19
N PRO A 178 21.29 -14.60 -6.36
CA PRO A 178 21.69 -13.46 -7.20
C PRO A 178 22.58 -13.81 -8.42
N THR A 179 22.91 -12.88 -9.33
CA THR A 179 24.24 -12.22 -9.38
C THR A 179 24.31 -11.13 -10.46
N GLY A 180 25.05 -10.05 -10.20
CA GLY A 180 25.53 -9.09 -11.21
C GLY A 180 25.36 -7.61 -10.85
N ARG A 181 26.46 -6.89 -10.59
CA ARG A 181 26.50 -5.43 -10.37
C ARG A 181 26.60 -4.67 -11.71
N PRO A 182 25.99 -3.47 -11.80
CA PRO A 182 26.61 -2.43 -12.61
C PRO A 182 26.79 -1.10 -11.87
N SER A 183 27.96 -0.49 -12.12
CA SER A 183 28.37 0.86 -11.76
C SER A 183 27.76 1.91 -12.70
N TRP A 184 27.23 3.03 -12.18
CA TRP A 184 26.92 4.20 -13.00
C TRP A 184 27.23 5.53 -12.31
N ARG A 185 28.00 6.37 -13.02
CA ARG A 185 28.52 7.68 -12.59
C ARG A 185 27.62 8.80 -13.13
N SER A 186 27.01 9.53 -12.20
CA SER A 186 26.51 10.91 -12.21
C SER A 186 26.09 11.61 -13.52
N LYS A 187 24.81 11.98 -13.61
CA LYS A 187 24.35 13.37 -13.83
C LYS A 187 23.19 13.67 -12.87
N ARG A 188 23.22 14.86 -12.25
CA ARG A 188 22.55 15.18 -10.97
C ARG A 188 21.02 15.27 -11.11
N MET A 189 20.32 14.31 -10.51
CA MET A 189 18.95 14.46 -10.01
C MET A 189 18.99 14.63 -8.47
N PRO A 190 18.09 15.43 -7.86
CA PRO A 190 17.99 15.56 -6.42
C PRO A 190 17.71 14.20 -5.76
N ARG A 191 18.55 13.81 -4.79
CA ARG A 191 18.57 12.48 -4.14
C ARG A 191 17.29 12.07 -3.41
N TRP A 192 16.27 12.93 -3.32
CA TRP A 192 15.01 12.64 -2.62
C TRP A 192 13.94 11.97 -3.50
N CYS A 193 13.90 12.23 -4.81
CA CYS A 193 12.97 11.54 -5.73
C CYS A 193 13.23 10.03 -5.81
N LEU A 194 14.48 9.60 -5.58
CA LEU A 194 14.90 8.21 -5.70
C LEU A 194 14.67 7.37 -4.42
N ARG A 195 14.06 7.92 -3.36
CA ARG A 195 13.85 7.22 -2.08
C ARG A 195 12.39 7.04 -1.65
N ALA A 196 11.43 7.54 -2.43
CA ALA A 196 10.00 7.43 -2.14
C ALA A 196 9.24 6.42 -3.03
N CYS A 197 9.95 5.65 -3.86
CA CYS A 197 9.37 4.69 -4.78
C CYS A 197 10.05 3.33 -4.58
N PRO A 198 9.40 2.30 -4.00
CA PRO A 198 9.91 0.94 -4.06
C PRO A 198 9.55 0.38 -5.44
N SER A 199 10.18 0.92 -6.46
CA SER A 199 10.20 0.34 -7.81
C SER A 199 11.60 0.57 -8.36
N VAL A 200 12.56 -0.15 -7.79
CA VAL A 200 13.82 -0.43 -8.46
C VAL A 200 13.80 -1.94 -8.67
N TRP A 201 14.02 -2.36 -9.92
CA TRP A 201 14.05 -3.72 -10.47
C TRP A 201 12.74 -4.26 -11.06
N TRP A 202 12.45 -3.88 -12.32
CA TRP A 202 12.27 -4.86 -13.40
C TRP A 202 12.30 -4.17 -14.78
N CYS A 203 13.33 -4.46 -15.58
CA CYS A 203 13.26 -4.42 -17.05
C CYS A 203 14.38 -5.32 -17.57
N SER A 204 14.02 -6.51 -18.08
CA SER A 204 14.76 -7.30 -19.08
C SER A 204 14.11 -8.67 -19.25
N THR A 205 13.20 -8.80 -20.23
CA THR A 205 13.17 -9.97 -21.11
C THR A 205 12.71 -9.52 -22.51
N PRO A 206 13.41 -9.93 -23.58
CA PRO A 206 13.17 -9.44 -24.93
C PRO A 206 12.23 -10.40 -25.68
N THR A 207 10.93 -10.15 -25.66
CA THR A 207 10.00 -10.76 -26.63
C THR A 207 8.87 -9.79 -26.94
N SER A 208 9.17 -8.74 -27.71
CA SER A 208 8.15 -8.05 -28.51
C SER A 208 8.77 -7.58 -29.82
N PRO A 209 8.20 -7.91 -31.00
CA PRO A 209 8.86 -7.74 -32.31
C PRO A 209 8.90 -6.29 -32.84
N SER A 210 8.48 -5.29 -32.06
CA SER A 210 8.17 -3.95 -32.56
C SER A 210 9.32 -2.93 -32.52
N CYS A 211 10.55 -3.34 -32.20
CA CYS A 211 11.70 -2.43 -32.17
C CYS A 211 12.91 -3.02 -32.91
N ARG A 212 12.91 -2.94 -34.25
CA ARG A 212 14.16 -2.97 -35.02
C ARG A 212 14.62 -1.52 -35.25
N PRO A 213 15.80 -1.10 -34.79
CA PRO A 213 16.45 0.08 -35.32
C PRO A 213 16.96 -0.24 -36.73
N THR A 214 16.51 0.53 -37.69
CA THR A 214 17.07 0.62 -39.03
C THR A 214 18.43 1.33 -38.97
N GLY A 215 19.49 0.68 -39.46
CA GLY A 215 20.72 1.34 -39.90
C GLY A 215 21.90 1.33 -38.91
N PRO A 216 23.15 1.32 -39.42
CA PRO A 216 24.35 1.11 -38.62
C PRO A 216 24.89 2.42 -38.05
N PHE A 217 25.37 2.40 -36.80
CA PHE A 217 26.71 2.81 -36.33
C PHE A 217 26.71 2.85 -34.80
#